data_AF-A0AAI9PBJ2-F1
#
_entry.id   AF-A0AAI9PBJ2-F1
#
_cell.length_a   1.000
_cell.length_b   1.000
_cell.length_c   1.000
_cell.angle_alpha   90.00
_cell.angle_beta   90.00
_cell.angle_gamma   90.00
#
_symmetry.space_group_name_H-M   'P 1'
#
loop_
_entity.id
_entity.type
_entity.pdbx_description
1 polymer ?
#
loop_
_entity_poly.entity_id
_entity_poly.type
_entity_poly.pdbx_seq_one_letter_code
_entity_poly.pdbx_strand_id
1 'polypeptide(L)'
;MTNELPLSHTSRQWLGLVVAKAKLQPTRRGERWLLHLTPGNPNARTVTLHLRWSGVQWQLLSLTNAEDWHTMSQPVDEICVDPKRRCFWRSQAGPVPLSEQPRVLGSFMSDLQRACIHHGYRVESDPLPQEEAQDAKTTGSR
;
A
#
# COMPACT_ATOMS: atom_id res chain seq x y z
N MET A 1 -0.41 -8.46 -16.39
CA MET A 1 -0.22 -8.88 -14.98
C MET A 1 -0.78 -7.81 -14.08
N THR A 2 -1.56 -8.16 -13.05
CA THR A 2 -2.03 -7.19 -12.05
C THR A 2 -0.91 -6.88 -11.08
N ASN A 3 -0.49 -5.61 -11.01
CA ASN A 3 0.51 -5.09 -10.04
C ASN A 3 -0.05 -5.04 -8.60
N GLU A 4 -0.91 -5.97 -8.22
CA GLU A 4 -1.57 -6.04 -6.92
C GLU A 4 -0.80 -6.95 -5.98
N LEU A 5 -0.65 -6.52 -4.73
CA LEU A 5 -0.05 -7.33 -3.67
C LEU A 5 -1.02 -8.43 -3.20
N PRO A 6 -0.52 -9.66 -2.98
CA PRO A 6 -1.36 -10.80 -2.62
C PRO A 6 -1.82 -10.68 -1.16
N LEU A 7 -2.93 -9.97 -0.94
CA LEU A 7 -3.55 -9.86 0.38
C LEU A 7 -4.37 -11.11 0.72
N SER A 8 -4.32 -11.52 1.99
CA SER A 8 -5.26 -12.50 2.55
C SER A 8 -6.70 -11.96 2.51
N HIS A 9 -7.69 -12.85 2.64
CA HIS A 9 -9.10 -12.44 2.68
C HIS A 9 -9.37 -11.45 3.82
N THR A 10 -8.87 -11.75 5.02
CA THR A 10 -9.01 -10.89 6.21
C THR A 10 -8.36 -9.52 6.00
N SER A 11 -7.15 -9.49 5.42
CA SER A 11 -6.46 -8.21 5.14
C SER A 11 -7.22 -7.37 4.11
N ARG A 12 -7.88 -7.99 3.11
CA ARG A 12 -8.73 -7.26 2.15
C ARG A 12 -9.98 -6.69 2.81
N GLN A 13 -10.65 -7.46 3.66
CA GLN A 13 -11.82 -6.97 4.41
C GLN A 13 -11.44 -5.77 5.28
N TRP A 14 -10.34 -5.89 6.02
CA TRP A 14 -9.85 -4.79 6.85
C TRP A 14 -9.44 -3.56 6.01
N LEU A 15 -8.79 -3.76 4.86
CA LEU A 15 -8.51 -2.67 3.93
C LEU A 15 -9.79 -1.94 3.49
N GLY A 16 -10.88 -2.67 3.23
CA GLY A 16 -12.18 -2.08 2.94
C GLY A 16 -12.70 -1.17 4.06
N LEU A 17 -12.49 -1.54 5.32
CA LEU A 17 -12.85 -0.71 6.49
C LEU A 17 -11.98 0.54 6.59
N VAL A 18 -10.67 0.41 6.35
CA VAL A 18 -9.75 1.55 6.33
C VAL A 18 -10.14 2.56 5.25
N VAL A 19 -10.45 2.08 4.05
CA VAL A 19 -10.90 2.93 2.95
C VAL A 19 -12.25 3.59 3.26
N ALA A 20 -13.20 2.85 3.83
CA ALA A 20 -14.49 3.41 4.25
C ALA A 20 -14.31 4.54 5.28
N LYS A 21 -13.38 4.37 6.24
CA LYS A 21 -13.05 5.41 7.23
C LYS A 21 -12.40 6.64 6.60
N ALA A 22 -11.61 6.46 5.54
CA ALA A 22 -11.09 7.55 4.71
C ALA A 22 -12.16 8.20 3.80
N LYS A 23 -13.38 7.68 3.81
CA LYS A 23 -14.53 8.18 3.03
C LYS A 23 -14.28 8.22 1.53
N LEU A 24 -13.45 7.30 1.00
CA LEU A 24 -13.22 7.24 -0.44
C LEU A 24 -14.44 6.72 -1.18
N GLN A 25 -14.80 7.40 -2.27
CA GLN A 25 -15.90 7.03 -3.15
C GLN A 25 -15.42 7.04 -4.60
N PRO A 26 -14.78 5.96 -5.08
CA PRO A 26 -14.27 5.89 -6.44
C PRO A 26 -15.42 5.93 -7.43
N THR A 27 -15.29 6.74 -8.48
CA THR A 27 -16.33 6.85 -9.52
C THR A 27 -16.00 6.00 -10.76
N ARG A 28 -14.72 5.72 -10.98
CA ARG A 28 -14.18 5.05 -12.17
C ARG A 28 -13.20 3.98 -11.79
N ARG A 29 -13.18 2.90 -12.58
CA ARG A 29 -12.15 1.87 -12.50
C ARG A 29 -10.78 2.50 -12.78
N GLY A 30 -9.79 2.14 -11.97
CA GLY A 30 -8.41 2.58 -12.13
C GLY A 30 -8.04 3.82 -11.34
N GLU A 31 -8.99 4.49 -10.68
CA GLU A 31 -8.67 5.57 -9.74
C GLU A 31 -7.74 5.06 -8.62
N ARG A 32 -6.83 5.93 -8.17
CA ARG A 32 -5.76 5.60 -7.24
C ARG A 32 -5.69 6.59 -6.09
N TRP A 33 -5.27 6.10 -4.93
CA TRP A 33 -5.09 6.90 -3.72
C TRP A 33 -3.85 6.46 -2.97
N LEU A 34 -3.24 7.40 -2.27
CA LEU A 34 -2.42 7.12 -1.11
C LEU A 34 -3.30 7.24 0.13
N LEU A 35 -3.25 6.24 1.01
CA LEU A 35 -3.82 6.32 2.34
C LEU A 35 -2.70 6.36 3.37
N HIS A 36 -2.68 7.39 4.20
CA HIS A 36 -1.73 7.58 5.28
C HIS A 36 -2.38 7.13 6.58
N LEU A 37 -1.99 5.96 7.07
CA LEU A 37 -2.57 5.29 8.22
C LEU A 37 -1.65 5.44 9.43
N THR A 38 -2.08 6.21 10.44
CA THR A 38 -1.30 6.42 11.66
C THR A 38 -2.03 5.76 12.84
N PRO A 39 -1.52 4.64 13.38
CA PRO A 39 -2.06 4.04 14.61
C PRO A 39 -2.03 5.05 15.77
N GLY A 40 -3.00 4.98 16.68
CA GLY A 40 -3.15 5.96 17.77
C GLY A 40 -2.14 5.84 18.92
N ASN A 41 -1.03 5.13 18.74
CA ASN A 41 -0.02 4.97 19.78
C ASN A 41 1.08 6.07 19.65
N PRO A 42 1.73 6.50 20.75
CA PRO A 42 2.66 7.64 20.72
C PRO A 42 3.91 7.42 19.87
N ASN A 43 4.28 6.18 19.61
CA ASN A 43 5.45 5.79 18.84
C ASN A 43 5.06 5.20 17.47
N ALA A 44 3.79 5.38 17.07
CA ALA A 44 3.24 4.77 15.88
C ALA A 44 3.71 5.56 14.67
N ARG A 45 4.28 4.84 13.72
CA ARG A 45 4.64 5.44 12.44
C ARG A 45 3.46 5.39 11.49
N THR A 46 3.39 6.40 10.63
CA THR A 46 2.43 6.43 9.54
C THR A 46 2.79 5.39 8.48
N VAL A 47 1.82 4.54 8.13
CA VAL A 47 1.92 3.59 7.02
C VAL A 47 1.16 4.16 5.83
N THR A 48 1.86 4.38 4.73
CA THR A 48 1.30 4.78 3.45
C THR A 48 0.92 3.55 2.63
N LEU A 49 -0.35 3.43 2.26
CA LEU A 49 -0.90 2.39 1.38
C LEU A 49 -1.24 3.00 0.02
N HIS A 50 -0.70 2.44 -1.06
CA HIS A 50 -1.05 2.83 -2.41
C HIS A 50 -2.14 1.91 -2.95
N LEU A 51 -3.31 2.47 -3.18
CA LEU A 51 -4.51 1.74 -3.57
C LEU A 51 -4.93 2.05 -4.99
N ARG A 52 -5.60 1.07 -5.60
CA ARG A 52 -6.33 1.23 -6.86
C ARG A 52 -7.73 0.65 -6.75
N TRP A 53 -8.72 1.36 -7.25
CA TRP A 53 -10.06 0.81 -7.42
C TRP A 53 -10.13 -0.06 -8.68
N SER A 54 -10.49 -1.33 -8.52
CA SER A 54 -10.64 -2.25 -9.67
C SER A 54 -11.97 -2.11 -10.42
N GLY A 55 -12.93 -1.35 -9.87
CA GLY A 55 -14.33 -1.34 -10.30
C GLY A 55 -15.25 -2.13 -9.36
N VAL A 56 -14.71 -3.12 -8.64
CA VAL A 56 -15.49 -3.98 -7.72
C VAL A 56 -14.86 -4.10 -6.32
N GLN A 57 -13.54 -3.95 -6.22
CA GLN A 57 -12.80 -4.04 -4.96
C GLN A 57 -11.55 -3.16 -4.96
N TRP A 58 -11.09 -2.82 -3.77
CA TRP A 58 -9.81 -2.14 -3.55
C TRP A 58 -8.64 -3.10 -3.72
N GLN A 59 -7.64 -2.68 -4.49
CA GLN A 59 -6.40 -3.41 -4.71
C GLN A 59 -5.26 -2.65 -4.06
N LEU A 60 -4.45 -3.32 -3.25
CA LEU A 60 -3.21 -2.76 -2.71
C LEU A 60 -2.09 -2.94 -3.73
N LEU A 61 -1.47 -1.85 -4.17
CA LEU A 61 -0.39 -1.86 -5.15
C LEU A 61 0.98 -1.85 -4.47
N SER A 62 1.14 -1.01 -3.46
CA SER A 62 2.35 -0.93 -2.65
C SER A 62 1.99 -0.46 -1.24
N LEU A 63 2.89 -0.70 -0.29
CA LEU A 63 2.82 -0.13 1.05
C LEU A 63 4.21 0.32 1.47
N THR A 64 4.26 1.29 2.38
CA THR A 64 5.48 1.72 3.07
C THR A 64 5.15 2.31 4.42
N ASN A 65 5.96 2.00 5.43
CA ASN A 65 5.95 2.62 6.76
C ASN A 65 7.20 3.48 6.99
N ALA A 66 7.89 3.87 5.91
CA ALA A 66 9.00 4.79 5.96
C ALA A 66 8.46 6.21 6.17
N GLU A 67 8.50 6.64 7.43
CA GLU A 67 8.38 8.04 7.81
C GLU A 67 9.79 8.64 7.62
N ASP A 68 9.97 9.37 6.52
CA ASP A 68 11.19 10.12 6.20
C ASP A 68 12.48 9.33 5.85
N TRP A 69 12.61 9.03 4.56
CA TRP A 69 13.80 8.42 3.94
C TRP A 69 15.11 9.21 4.13
N HIS A 70 15.03 10.51 4.47
CA HIS A 70 16.17 11.41 4.40
C HIS A 70 17.23 11.18 5.51
N THR A 71 16.84 10.59 6.65
CA THR A 71 17.78 10.41 7.78
C THR A 71 18.25 8.97 7.99
N MET A 72 17.47 7.94 7.62
CA MET A 72 17.79 6.50 7.77
C MET A 72 18.48 6.14 9.12
N SER A 73 18.19 6.89 10.20
CA SER A 73 19.02 6.90 11.42
C SER A 73 18.57 5.89 12.47
N GLN A 74 17.40 5.27 12.27
CA GLN A 74 16.91 4.20 13.14
C GLN A 74 17.00 2.86 12.41
N PRO A 75 17.30 1.75 13.11
CA PRO A 75 17.07 0.40 12.59
C PRO A 75 15.56 0.16 12.57
N VAL A 76 14.98 0.02 11.38
CA VAL A 76 13.52 -0.04 11.22
C VAL A 76 13.11 -1.20 10.34
N ASP A 77 12.04 -1.88 10.73
CA ASP A 77 11.26 -2.77 9.88
C ASP A 77 10.45 -1.98 8.85
N GLU A 78 11.13 -1.24 7.98
CA GLU A 78 10.49 -0.53 6.88
C GLU A 78 10.27 -1.46 5.71
N ILE A 79 9.02 -1.73 5.35
CA ILE A 79 8.71 -2.54 4.18
C ILE A 79 8.40 -1.63 3.01
N CYS A 80 9.28 -1.58 2.01
CA CYS A 80 8.97 -0.99 0.71
C CYS A 80 8.58 -2.10 -0.26
N VAL A 81 7.51 -1.91 -1.03
CA VAL A 81 7.06 -2.92 -2.00
C VAL A 81 7.02 -2.35 -3.41
N ASP A 82 7.80 -2.95 -4.31
CA ASP A 82 7.73 -2.70 -5.75
C ASP A 82 6.95 -3.84 -6.42
N PRO A 83 5.67 -3.62 -6.80
CA PRO A 83 4.86 -4.64 -7.45
C PRO A 83 5.28 -4.92 -8.90
N LYS A 84 5.94 -3.97 -9.59
CA LYS A 84 6.41 -4.17 -10.97
C LYS A 84 7.60 -5.13 -10.98
N ARG A 85 8.53 -4.92 -10.05
CA ARG A 85 9.71 -5.79 -9.89
C ARG A 85 9.43 -7.01 -9.01
N ARG A 86 8.24 -7.09 -8.39
CA ARG A 86 7.87 -8.07 -7.37
C ARG A 86 8.94 -8.14 -6.28
N CYS A 87 9.41 -6.99 -5.80
CA CYS A 87 10.42 -6.90 -4.78
C CYS A 87 9.84 -6.29 -3.51
N PHE A 88 10.23 -6.86 -2.37
CA PHE A 88 9.94 -6.31 -1.06
C PHE A 88 11.29 -6.00 -0.44
N TRP A 89 11.41 -4.86 0.20
CA TRP A 89 12.65 -4.43 0.85
C TRP A 89 12.31 -4.24 2.31
N ARG A 90 13.09 -4.85 3.20
CA ARG A 90 13.16 -4.37 4.57
C ARG A 90 14.32 -3.38 4.64
N SER A 91 14.10 -2.12 5.03
CA SER A 91 15.22 -1.18 5.19
C SER A 91 16.28 -1.84 6.08
N GLN A 92 17.54 -1.74 5.66
CA GLN A 92 18.71 -2.37 6.28
C GLN A 92 18.83 -3.92 6.19
N ALA A 93 17.81 -4.65 5.73
CA ALA A 93 17.88 -6.11 5.53
C ALA A 93 17.92 -6.53 4.04
N GLY A 94 17.81 -5.58 3.11
CA GLY A 94 17.90 -5.83 1.68
C GLY A 94 16.61 -6.43 1.09
N PRO A 95 16.66 -6.91 -0.17
CA PRO A 95 15.50 -7.49 -0.82
C PRO A 95 15.09 -8.80 -0.13
N VAL A 96 13.80 -8.92 0.16
CA VAL A 96 13.18 -10.15 0.65
C VAL A 96 13.00 -11.13 -0.52
N PRO A 97 13.45 -12.40 -0.38
CA PRO A 97 13.25 -13.43 -1.40
C PRO A 97 11.78 -13.57 -1.80
N LEU A 98 11.50 -13.80 -3.08
CA LEU A 98 10.14 -13.93 -3.62
C LEU A 98 9.25 -14.90 -2.82
N SER A 99 9.81 -16.01 -2.36
CA SER A 99 9.10 -17.04 -1.57
C SER A 99 8.64 -16.55 -0.19
N GLU A 100 9.36 -15.61 0.41
CA GLU A 100 9.06 -15.08 1.75
C GLU A 100 8.10 -13.89 1.71
N GLN A 101 7.90 -13.28 0.53
CA GLN A 101 7.08 -12.07 0.38
C GLN A 101 5.65 -12.21 0.91
N PRO A 102 4.89 -13.30 0.63
CA PRO A 102 3.53 -13.44 1.16
C PRO A 102 3.50 -13.51 2.69
N ARG A 103 4.51 -14.16 3.29
CA ARG A 103 4.63 -14.28 4.74
C ARG A 103 4.95 -12.93 5.38
N VAL A 104 5.91 -12.21 4.83
CA VAL A 104 6.33 -10.88 5.32
C VAL A 104 5.18 -9.88 5.19
N LEU A 105 4.51 -9.83 4.04
CA LEU A 105 3.32 -9.00 3.82
C LEU A 105 2.18 -9.36 4.79
N GLY A 106 1.90 -10.65 4.94
CA GLY A 106 0.84 -11.14 5.83
C GLY A 106 1.10 -10.78 7.30
N SER A 107 2.33 -10.95 7.78
CA SER A 107 2.73 -10.56 9.13
C SER A 107 2.55 -9.05 9.34
N PHE A 108 3.10 -8.24 8.44
CA PHE A 108 3.01 -6.79 8.51
C PHE A 108 1.56 -6.30 8.55
N MET A 109 0.72 -6.79 7.64
CA MET A 109 -0.70 -6.41 7.61
C MET A 109 -1.43 -6.82 8.90
N SER A 110 -1.09 -7.98 9.47
CA SER A 110 -1.70 -8.45 10.71
C SER A 110 -1.30 -7.61 11.91
N ASP A 111 -0.02 -7.23 12.00
CA ASP A 111 0.50 -6.40 13.09
C ASP A 111 -0.03 -4.97 13.00
N LEU A 112 -0.10 -4.41 11.78
CA LEU A 112 -0.71 -3.10 11.53
C LEU A 112 -2.20 -3.10 11.90
N GLN A 113 -2.96 -4.10 11.43
CA GLN A 113 -4.37 -4.25 11.78
C GLN A 113 -4.57 -4.36 13.29
N ARG A 114 -3.75 -5.18 13.97
CA ARG A 114 -3.77 -5.32 15.43
C ARG A 114 -3.54 -3.97 16.11
N ALA A 115 -2.50 -3.24 15.72
CA ALA A 115 -2.18 -1.92 16.29
C ALA A 115 -3.35 -0.93 16.11
N CYS A 116 -3.94 -0.87 14.91
CA CYS A 116 -5.08 0.00 14.62
C CYS A 116 -6.33 -0.37 15.42
N ILE A 117 -6.60 -1.66 15.65
CA ILE A 117 -7.75 -2.11 16.44
C ILE A 117 -7.56 -1.76 17.92
N HIS A 118 -6.38 -2.02 18.49
CA HIS A 118 -6.15 -1.80 19.92
C HIS A 118 -6.04 -0.33 20.31
N HIS A 119 -5.42 0.50 19.46
CA HIS A 119 -5.11 1.89 19.80
C HIS A 119 -5.99 2.91 19.06
N GLY A 120 -6.91 2.44 18.22
CA GLY A 120 -7.50 3.28 17.20
C GLY A 120 -6.45 3.73 16.18
N TYR A 121 -6.88 4.57 15.23
CA TYR A 121 -6.02 5.10 14.18
C TYR A 121 -6.63 6.31 13.51
N ARG A 122 -5.78 7.14 12.91
CA ARG A 122 -6.16 8.19 11.96
C ARG A 122 -5.86 7.71 10.55
N VAL A 123 -6.65 8.17 9.60
CA VAL A 123 -6.42 7.90 8.19
C VAL A 123 -6.63 9.18 7.40
N GLU A 124 -5.62 9.53 6.61
CA GLU A 124 -5.66 10.62 5.64
C GLU A 124 -5.55 10.03 4.24
N SER A 125 -6.03 10.74 3.23
CA SER A 125 -6.08 10.23 1.88
C SER A 125 -5.73 11.29 0.85
N ASP A 126 -4.83 10.95 -0.04
CA ASP A 126 -4.44 11.79 -1.17
C ASP A 126 -4.80 11.10 -2.49
N PRO A 127 -5.66 11.70 -3.34
CA PRO A 127 -5.94 11.16 -4.65
C PRO A 127 -4.69 11.25 -5.53
N LEU A 128 -4.41 10.19 -6.28
CA LEU A 128 -3.34 10.19 -7.27
C LEU A 128 -3.92 10.42 -8.66
N PRO A 129 -3.24 11.19 -9.53
CA PRO A 129 -3.67 11.36 -10.91
C PRO A 129 -3.78 10.00 -11.59
N GLN A 130 -4.87 9.82 -12.34
CA GLN A 130 -5.01 8.66 -13.21
C GLN A 130 -3.91 8.77 -14.27
N GLU A 131 -3.04 7.76 -14.38
CA GLU A 131 -2.16 7.63 -15.54
C GLU A 131 -3.11 7.41 -16.70
N GLU A 132 -3.33 8.46 -17.51
CA GLU A 132 -3.86 8.29 -18.84
C GLU A 132 -2.98 7.26 -19.52
N ALA A 133 -3.58 6.18 -20.01
CA ALA A 133 -2.86 5.17 -20.78
C ALA A 133 -2.30 5.86 -22.03
N GLN A 134 -1.05 6.34 -21.97
CA GLN A 134 -0.27 6.80 -23.12
C GLN A 134 0.23 5.60 -23.96
N ASP A 135 -0.56 4.54 -24.07
CA ASP A 135 -0.29 3.39 -24.94
C ASP A 135 -1.39 3.29 -26.00
N ALA A 136 -1.45 4.30 -26.88
CA ALA A 136 -2.10 4.19 -28.19
C ALA A 136 -1.76 5.40 -29.08
N LYS A 137 -0.47 5.72 -29.28
CA LYS A 137 -0.05 6.57 -30.41
C LYS A 137 1.43 6.41 -30.73
N THR A 138 1.81 5.23 -31.18
CA THR A 138 2.97 5.11 -32.09
C THR A 138 2.42 4.82 -33.49
N THR A 139 2.11 5.93 -34.16
CA THR A 139 2.29 6.13 -35.61
C THR A 139 2.07 4.93 -36.52
N GLY A 140 0.84 4.78 -37.01
CA GLY A 140 0.68 4.47 -38.42
C GLY A 140 1.05 5.72 -39.22
N SER A 141 2.13 5.66 -40.01
CA SER A 141 2.34 6.53 -41.17
C SER A 141 3.51 6.02 -42.02
N ARG A 142 3.12 5.54 -43.21
CA ARG A 142 3.86 5.28 -44.46
C ARG A 142 4.81 4.10 -44.52
#